data_AF-A0AAE0YCQ3-F1
#
_entry.id   AF-A0AAE0YCQ3-F1
#
_cell.length_a   1.000
_cell.length_b   1.000
_cell.length_c   1.000
_cell.angle_alpha   90.00
_cell.angle_beta   90.00
_cell.angle_gamma   90.00
#
_symmetry.space_group_name_H-M   'P 1'
#
loop_
_entity.id
_entity.type
_entity.pdbx_description
1 polymer ?
#
loop_
_entity_poly.entity_id
_entity_poly.type
_entity_poly.pdbx_seq_one_letter_code
_entity_poly.pdbx_strand_id
1 'polypeptide(L)'
;MSAVCNLFSFLCMREAQKKKTVQHRIHPNRQAYDAVVVLKGKESQKAKQGGISFDVILKPAQIENSKPVQLSPREPVKKREVSQEQIANKLKRAEFRKSQLEQERMEQLAKERQKALEVMSKAQCESEKFCQKTKEKLRRSMEIRKENREQQIRALQERLREHSLKVQEVQNAGEEMVREFEAKSEEKLSKKMETYEENRQNQLKGMLTKLKEHAAHISEVCAASENRSQVSDELNEQLVQKMENALRNREEQLAALQERMAERDNRIKEAQKKREISESGDGPINAL
;
A
#
# COMPACT_ATOMS: atom_id res chain seq x y z
N MET A 1 -61.33 -22.43 -19.68
CA MET A 1 -62.80 -22.28 -19.73
C MET A 1 -63.16 -20.93 -19.14
N SER A 2 -64.18 -20.27 -19.71
CA SER A 2 -64.64 -18.88 -19.46
C SER A 2 -63.83 -17.80 -20.20
N ALA A 3 -64.17 -17.36 -21.42
CA ALA A 3 -65.36 -16.61 -21.90
C ALA A 3 -65.38 -15.13 -21.45
N VAL A 4 -64.94 -14.20 -22.32
CA VAL A 4 -65.74 -13.26 -23.15
C VAL A 4 -66.03 -11.91 -22.45
N CYS A 5 -65.59 -10.81 -23.07
CA CYS A 5 -66.36 -9.59 -23.39
C CYS A 5 -65.40 -8.49 -23.91
N ASN A 6 -65.43 -8.14 -25.20
CA ASN A 6 -66.29 -7.14 -25.85
C ASN A 6 -66.17 -5.73 -25.27
N LEU A 7 -65.49 -4.81 -25.96
CA LEU A 7 -65.81 -3.39 -25.89
C LEU A 7 -65.36 -2.63 -27.17
N PHE A 8 -66.37 -2.19 -27.92
CA PHE A 8 -66.43 -1.02 -28.82
C PHE A 8 -65.70 -0.99 -30.16
N SER A 9 -66.46 -1.41 -31.18
CA SER A 9 -66.49 -0.78 -32.50
C SER A 9 -67.25 0.54 -32.44
N PHE A 10 -66.60 1.68 -32.74
CA PHE A 10 -67.28 2.96 -32.95
C PHE A 10 -67.26 3.35 -34.44
N LEU A 11 -68.45 3.20 -35.01
CA LEU A 11 -69.08 3.76 -36.21
C LEU A 11 -68.28 4.73 -37.11
N CYS A 12 -68.14 4.31 -38.37
CA CYS A 12 -68.15 5.17 -39.56
C CYS A 12 -69.50 5.92 -39.68
N MET A 13 -69.47 7.24 -39.60
CA MET A 13 -70.58 8.12 -39.99
C MET A 13 -70.46 8.48 -41.48
N ARG A 14 -71.33 7.92 -42.32
CA ARG A 14 -71.50 8.30 -43.73
C ARG A 14 -72.83 9.04 -43.87
N GLU A 15 -72.73 10.34 -44.07
CA GLU A 15 -73.84 11.29 -44.09
C GLU A 15 -74.62 11.22 -45.43
N ALA A 16 -75.94 11.03 -45.35
CA ALA A 16 -76.81 10.88 -46.52
C ALA A 16 -77.33 12.24 -47.02
N GLN A 17 -76.98 12.60 -48.26
CA GLN A 17 -77.43 13.81 -48.96
C GLN A 17 -78.93 13.71 -49.32
N LYS A 18 -79.78 14.59 -48.79
CA LYS A 18 -81.19 14.72 -49.17
C LYS A 18 -81.34 15.59 -50.44
N LYS A 19 -81.98 15.04 -51.48
CA LYS A 19 -82.35 15.76 -52.71
C LYS A 19 -83.53 16.72 -52.43
N LYS A 20 -83.42 17.98 -52.87
CA LYS A 20 -84.52 18.97 -52.87
C LYS A 20 -85.24 18.94 -54.22
N THR A 21 -86.54 18.70 -54.22
CA THR A 21 -87.44 18.90 -55.36
C THR A 21 -87.93 20.35 -55.39
N VAL A 22 -87.76 21.02 -56.54
CA VAL A 22 -88.25 22.39 -56.79
C VAL A 22 -89.61 22.29 -57.47
N GLN A 23 -90.62 22.96 -56.92
CA GLN A 23 -91.93 23.10 -57.57
C GLN A 23 -91.98 24.41 -58.39
N HIS A 24 -92.46 24.33 -59.63
CA HIS A 24 -92.80 25.49 -60.44
C HIS A 24 -94.17 26.03 -60.02
N ARG A 25 -94.24 27.31 -59.63
CA ARG A 25 -95.52 28.03 -59.48
C ARG A 25 -95.85 28.77 -60.77
N ILE A 26 -97.03 28.52 -61.31
CA ILE A 26 -97.64 29.32 -62.38
C ILE A 26 -98.46 30.44 -61.71
N HIS A 27 -98.22 31.69 -62.10
CA HIS A 27 -98.85 32.88 -61.53
C HIS A 27 -100.29 33.06 -62.05
N PRO A 28 -101.29 33.41 -61.23
CA PRO A 28 -102.70 33.21 -61.56
C PRO A 28 -103.36 34.41 -62.28
N ASN A 29 -102.62 35.26 -63.00
CA ASN A 29 -103.22 36.46 -63.59
C ASN A 29 -102.71 36.78 -65.00
N ARG A 30 -103.02 35.88 -65.94
CA ARG A 30 -102.78 36.08 -67.38
C ARG A 30 -104.11 36.42 -68.05
N GLN A 31 -104.54 37.67 -67.97
CA GLN A 31 -105.63 38.20 -68.80
C GLN A 31 -105.06 38.63 -70.17
N ALA A 32 -105.70 38.17 -71.24
CA ALA A 32 -105.38 38.58 -72.60
C ALA A 32 -105.97 39.98 -72.84
N TYR A 33 -105.13 40.93 -73.22
CA TYR A 33 -105.59 42.22 -73.75
C TYR A 33 -105.49 42.17 -75.27
N ASP A 34 -106.63 42.22 -75.95
CA ASP A 34 -106.70 42.49 -77.40
C ASP A 34 -106.50 44.00 -77.60
N ALA A 35 -105.28 44.40 -77.99
CA ALA A 35 -104.99 45.79 -78.37
C ALA A 35 -105.19 45.94 -79.89
N VAL A 36 -106.20 46.72 -80.29
CA VAL A 36 -106.38 47.16 -81.68
C VAL A 36 -105.36 48.25 -82.00
N VAL A 37 -104.33 47.91 -82.78
CA VAL A 37 -103.30 48.85 -83.23
C VAL A 37 -103.76 49.53 -84.52
N VAL A 38 -104.06 50.84 -84.43
CA VAL A 38 -104.32 51.68 -85.62
C VAL A 38 -102.97 52.17 -86.15
N LEU A 39 -102.54 51.63 -87.29
CA LEU A 39 -101.29 51.98 -87.96
C LEU A 39 -101.42 53.32 -88.71
N LYS A 40 -100.61 54.31 -88.33
CA LYS A 40 -100.41 55.55 -89.10
C LYS A 40 -98.93 55.93 -89.05
N GLY A 41 -98.13 55.51 -90.03
CA GLY A 41 -96.69 55.82 -90.08
C GLY A 41 -95.96 55.27 -91.32
N LYS A 42 -94.97 56.02 -91.81
CA LYS A 42 -94.32 55.95 -93.14
C LYS A 42 -93.43 54.70 -93.33
N GLU A 43 -93.51 54.08 -94.51
CA GLU A 43 -92.66 52.95 -94.92
C GLU A 43 -91.18 53.38 -95.09
N SER A 44 -90.30 52.88 -94.22
CA SER A 44 -88.85 52.93 -94.43
C SER A 44 -88.40 51.69 -95.20
N GLN A 45 -88.28 51.84 -96.51
CA GLN A 45 -87.94 50.77 -97.45
C GLN A 45 -86.46 50.32 -97.32
N LYS A 46 -86.21 49.16 -96.70
CA LYS A 46 -85.19 48.18 -97.15
C LYS A 46 -85.69 46.78 -96.80
N ALA A 47 -86.36 46.12 -97.75
CA ALA A 47 -86.80 44.74 -97.62
C ALA A 47 -85.59 43.80 -97.52
N LYS A 48 -85.45 43.09 -96.40
CA LYS A 48 -84.59 41.90 -96.30
C LYS A 48 -85.48 40.67 -96.43
N GLN A 49 -84.98 39.65 -97.12
CA GLN A 49 -85.67 38.41 -97.42
C GLN A 49 -85.95 37.65 -96.11
N GLY A 50 -87.14 37.87 -95.52
CA GLY A 50 -87.53 37.26 -94.24
C GLY A 50 -88.36 38.13 -93.28
N GLY A 51 -88.62 39.41 -93.57
CA GLY A 51 -89.54 40.22 -92.76
C GLY A 51 -89.51 41.72 -93.05
N ILE A 52 -90.61 42.40 -92.72
CA ILE A 52 -90.74 43.86 -92.82
C ILE A 52 -90.56 44.45 -91.41
N SER A 53 -89.59 45.36 -91.24
CA SER A 53 -89.42 46.15 -90.01
C SER A 53 -90.02 47.53 -90.22
N PHE A 54 -90.87 47.98 -89.29
CA PHE A 54 -91.42 49.33 -89.26
C PHE A 54 -91.09 50.00 -87.92
N ASP A 55 -90.69 51.26 -87.97
CA ASP A 55 -90.46 52.09 -86.78
C ASP A 55 -91.79 52.68 -86.32
N VAL A 56 -92.24 52.32 -85.11
CA VAL A 56 -93.45 52.89 -84.50
C VAL A 56 -93.05 54.03 -83.57
N ILE A 57 -93.27 55.28 -84.02
CA ILE A 57 -93.03 56.48 -83.22
C ILE A 57 -94.35 56.95 -82.61
N LEU A 58 -94.58 56.66 -81.33
CA LEU A 58 -95.80 57.05 -80.60
C LEU A 58 -95.83 58.55 -80.24
N LYS A 59 -94.66 59.18 -80.07
CA LYS A 59 -94.47 60.62 -79.86
C LYS A 59 -93.06 61.01 -80.37
N PRO A 60 -92.91 62.05 -81.22
CA PRO A 60 -91.60 62.47 -81.68
C PRO A 60 -90.72 62.96 -80.51
N ALA A 61 -89.43 62.62 -80.53
CA ALA A 61 -88.48 63.00 -79.49
C ALA A 61 -88.36 64.53 -79.40
N GLN A 62 -88.54 65.11 -78.21
CA GLN A 62 -88.57 66.56 -78.01
C GLN A 62 -87.18 67.22 -77.90
N ILE A 63 -86.10 66.50 -78.22
CA ILE A 63 -84.72 66.98 -78.09
C ILE A 63 -84.01 66.74 -79.42
N GLU A 64 -83.79 67.82 -80.19
CA GLU A 64 -83.18 67.73 -81.53
C GLU A 64 -81.66 67.57 -81.52
N ASN A 65 -80.99 67.61 -80.36
CA ASN A 65 -79.54 67.43 -80.28
C ASN A 65 -79.12 66.70 -78.99
N SER A 66 -79.25 65.39 -78.96
CA SER A 66 -78.53 64.55 -77.99
C SER A 66 -77.41 63.80 -78.73
N LYS A 67 -76.16 64.11 -78.35
CA LYS A 67 -75.02 63.23 -78.64
C LYS A 67 -75.41 61.82 -78.17
N PRO A 68 -75.11 60.75 -78.94
CA PRO A 68 -75.47 59.41 -78.52
C PRO A 68 -74.87 59.17 -77.14
N VAL A 69 -75.73 58.99 -76.15
CA VAL A 69 -75.34 58.42 -74.87
C VAL A 69 -74.79 57.04 -75.23
N GLN A 70 -73.48 56.90 -75.08
CA GLN A 70 -72.75 55.66 -75.34
C GLN A 70 -73.15 54.61 -74.30
N LEU A 71 -74.35 54.04 -74.48
CA LEU A 71 -74.80 52.80 -73.84
C LEU A 71 -74.42 51.59 -74.72
N SER A 72 -73.26 51.68 -75.37
CA SER A 72 -72.61 50.56 -76.03
C SER A 72 -71.72 49.83 -75.01
N PRO A 73 -71.91 48.52 -74.79
CA PRO A 73 -70.85 47.70 -74.25
C PRO A 73 -69.64 47.75 -75.20
N ARG A 74 -68.58 48.46 -74.76
CA ARG A 74 -67.21 48.41 -75.29
C ARG A 74 -66.98 49.13 -76.63
N GLU A 75 -66.77 50.43 -76.57
CA GLU A 75 -65.82 51.04 -77.49
C GLU A 75 -64.40 50.50 -77.19
N PRO A 76 -63.60 50.15 -78.21
CA PRO A 76 -62.20 49.87 -77.98
C PRO A 76 -61.51 51.21 -77.66
N VAL A 77 -61.40 51.51 -76.36
CA VAL A 77 -60.36 52.41 -75.85
C VAL A 77 -59.09 52.02 -76.60
N LYS A 78 -58.45 52.96 -77.32
CA LYS A 78 -57.16 52.74 -77.97
C LYS A 78 -56.16 52.31 -76.89
N LYS A 79 -56.10 51.01 -76.64
CA LYS A 79 -55.20 50.40 -75.67
C LYS A 79 -53.81 50.69 -76.19
N ARG A 80 -52.98 51.36 -75.39
CA ARG A 80 -51.54 51.44 -75.67
C ARG A 80 -51.07 50.02 -76.01
N GLU A 81 -50.48 49.84 -77.18
CA GLU A 81 -50.04 48.54 -77.66
C GLU A 81 -48.96 48.04 -76.70
N VAL A 82 -49.31 47.01 -75.92
CA VAL A 82 -48.38 46.41 -74.96
C VAL A 82 -47.40 45.59 -75.78
N SER A 83 -46.13 46.01 -75.84
CA SER A 83 -45.07 45.28 -76.54
C SER A 83 -44.92 43.87 -75.95
N GLN A 84 -44.60 42.89 -76.80
CA GLN A 84 -44.38 41.50 -76.41
C GLN A 84 -43.36 41.37 -75.26
N GLU A 85 -42.35 42.24 -75.25
CA GLU A 85 -41.34 42.29 -74.18
C GLU A 85 -41.93 42.70 -72.83
N GLN A 86 -42.87 43.65 -72.80
CA GLN A 86 -43.55 44.07 -71.58
C GLN A 86 -44.47 42.97 -71.03
N ILE A 87 -45.08 42.17 -71.90
CA ILE A 87 -45.89 41.00 -71.51
C ILE A 87 -44.97 39.92 -70.91
N ALA A 88 -43.87 39.60 -71.59
CA ALA A 88 -42.89 38.62 -71.11
C ALA A 88 -42.28 39.03 -69.75
N ASN A 89 -41.93 40.30 -69.57
CA ASN A 89 -41.43 40.80 -68.29
C ASN A 89 -42.46 40.73 -67.15
N LYS A 90 -43.75 40.95 -67.43
CA LYS A 90 -44.82 40.76 -66.44
C LYS A 90 -44.98 39.29 -66.04
N LEU A 91 -44.88 38.36 -66.99
CA LEU A 91 -44.93 36.93 -66.72
C LEU A 91 -43.72 36.47 -65.90
N LYS A 92 -42.49 36.85 -66.31
CA LYS A 92 -41.26 36.58 -65.55
C LYS A 92 -41.33 37.11 -64.12
N ARG A 93 -41.88 38.31 -63.90
CA ARG A 93 -42.06 38.88 -62.55
C ARG A 93 -43.16 38.18 -61.73
N ALA A 94 -44.15 37.56 -62.37
CA ALA A 94 -45.11 36.70 -61.69
C ALA A 94 -44.49 35.34 -61.31
N GLU A 95 -43.73 34.73 -62.21
CA GLU A 95 -42.99 33.49 -61.97
C GLU A 95 -41.95 33.65 -60.86
N PHE A 96 -41.17 34.74 -60.89
CA PHE A 96 -40.21 35.06 -59.83
C PHE A 96 -40.90 35.18 -58.46
N ARG A 97 -42.04 35.89 -58.37
CA ARG A 97 -42.81 35.97 -57.11
C ARG A 97 -43.32 34.61 -56.64
N LYS A 98 -43.80 33.77 -57.56
CA LYS A 98 -44.23 32.39 -57.23
C LYS A 98 -43.06 31.58 -56.68
N SER A 99 -41.91 31.62 -57.35
CA SER A 99 -40.70 30.92 -56.95
C SER A 99 -40.16 31.42 -55.60
N GLN A 100 -40.17 32.72 -55.34
CA GLN A 100 -39.77 33.29 -54.05
C GLN A 100 -40.69 32.83 -52.91
N LEU A 101 -42.01 32.87 -53.09
CA LEU A 101 -42.96 32.39 -52.08
C LEU A 101 -42.82 30.88 -51.82
N GLU A 102 -42.55 30.11 -52.87
CA GLU A 102 -42.28 28.68 -52.74
C GLU A 102 -40.97 28.42 -51.99
N GLN A 103 -39.91 29.16 -52.30
CA GLN A 103 -38.64 29.10 -51.58
C GLN A 103 -38.79 29.47 -50.11
N GLU A 104 -39.44 30.60 -49.79
CA GLU A 104 -39.72 31.03 -48.42
C GLU A 104 -40.49 29.96 -47.64
N ARG A 105 -41.50 29.34 -48.27
CA ARG A 105 -42.26 28.24 -47.67
C ARG A 105 -41.38 27.02 -47.42
N MET A 106 -40.52 26.66 -48.36
CA MET A 106 -39.59 25.54 -48.21
C MET A 106 -38.56 25.81 -47.10
N GLU A 107 -38.06 27.03 -46.99
CA GLU A 107 -37.15 27.46 -45.92
C GLU A 107 -37.83 27.41 -44.54
N GLN A 108 -39.10 27.83 -44.43
CA GLN A 108 -39.87 27.71 -43.19
C GLN A 108 -40.04 26.24 -42.78
N LEU A 109 -40.43 25.36 -43.72
CA LEU A 109 -40.56 23.93 -43.46
C LEU A 109 -39.22 23.28 -43.07
N ALA A 110 -38.12 23.71 -43.68
CA ALA A 110 -36.77 23.25 -43.33
C ALA A 110 -36.38 23.70 -41.90
N LYS A 111 -36.66 24.94 -41.53
CA LYS A 111 -36.44 25.46 -40.16
C LYS A 111 -37.26 24.70 -39.12
N GLU A 112 -38.53 24.40 -39.40
CA GLU A 112 -39.38 23.61 -38.51
C GLU A 112 -38.86 22.18 -38.34
N ARG A 113 -38.43 21.53 -39.43
CA ARG A 113 -37.79 20.20 -39.37
C ARG A 113 -36.50 20.22 -38.56
N GLN A 114 -35.64 21.22 -38.77
CA GLN A 114 -34.40 21.36 -38.01
C GLN A 114 -34.69 21.53 -36.51
N LYS A 115 -35.64 22.40 -36.15
CA LYS A 115 -36.04 22.59 -34.75
C LYS A 115 -36.58 21.30 -34.13
N ALA A 116 -37.35 20.51 -34.87
CA ALA A 116 -37.84 19.21 -34.39
C ALA A 116 -36.67 18.25 -34.09
N LEU A 117 -35.68 18.17 -34.97
CA LEU A 117 -34.47 17.35 -34.76
C LEU A 117 -33.64 17.85 -33.58
N GLU A 118 -33.46 19.16 -33.42
CA GLU A 118 -32.75 19.76 -32.29
C GLU A 118 -33.43 19.45 -30.96
N VAL A 119 -34.77 19.54 -30.89
CA VAL A 119 -35.54 19.16 -29.71
C VAL A 119 -35.37 17.68 -29.38
N MET A 120 -35.45 16.80 -30.38
CA MET A 120 -35.24 15.36 -30.18
C MET A 120 -33.81 15.06 -29.69
N SER A 121 -32.80 15.65 -30.33
CA SER A 121 -31.39 15.48 -29.93
C SER A 121 -31.13 16.00 -28.52
N LYS A 122 -31.71 17.17 -28.17
CA LYS A 122 -31.58 17.73 -26.82
C LYS A 122 -32.23 16.82 -25.77
N ALA A 123 -33.42 16.29 -26.04
CA ALA A 123 -34.10 15.34 -25.15
C ALA A 123 -33.26 14.06 -24.95
N GLN A 124 -32.66 13.52 -26.00
CA GLN A 124 -31.74 12.38 -25.91
C GLN A 124 -30.50 12.71 -25.07
N CYS A 125 -29.85 13.84 -25.34
CA CYS A 125 -28.66 14.29 -24.61
C CYS A 125 -28.95 14.49 -23.11
N GLU A 126 -30.11 15.04 -22.75
CA GLU A 126 -30.52 15.20 -21.34
C GLU A 126 -30.77 13.85 -20.66
N SER A 127 -31.40 12.89 -21.37
CA SER A 127 -31.58 11.52 -20.89
C SER A 127 -30.24 10.81 -20.64
N GLU A 128 -29.30 10.93 -21.57
CA GLU A 128 -27.94 10.38 -21.43
C GLU A 128 -27.20 11.01 -20.25
N LYS A 129 -27.25 12.34 -20.09
CA LYS A 129 -26.66 13.05 -18.95
C LYS A 129 -27.26 12.58 -17.63
N PHE A 130 -28.56 12.34 -17.57
CA PHE A 130 -29.22 11.81 -16.38
C PHE A 130 -28.75 10.40 -16.06
N CYS A 131 -28.66 9.52 -17.07
CA CYS A 131 -28.15 8.17 -16.92
C CYS A 131 -26.70 8.17 -16.41
N GLN A 132 -25.82 8.98 -17.00
CA GLN A 132 -24.41 9.10 -16.59
C GLN A 132 -24.29 9.59 -15.16
N LYS A 133 -24.98 10.68 -14.78
CA LYS A 133 -24.97 11.19 -13.40
C LYS A 133 -25.46 10.16 -12.39
N THR A 134 -26.51 9.40 -12.73
CA THR A 134 -27.06 8.36 -11.87
C THR A 134 -26.08 7.21 -11.70
N LYS A 135 -25.45 6.76 -12.79
CA LYS A 135 -24.42 5.72 -12.78
C LYS A 135 -23.21 6.13 -11.93
N GLU A 136 -22.72 7.36 -12.10
CA GLU A 136 -21.62 7.87 -11.29
C GLU A 136 -21.98 7.99 -9.81
N LYS A 137 -23.19 8.47 -9.49
CA LYS A 137 -23.67 8.58 -8.12
C LYS A 137 -23.74 7.20 -7.45
N LEU A 138 -24.25 6.20 -8.16
CA LEU A 138 -24.28 4.82 -7.67
C LEU A 138 -22.86 4.29 -7.46
N ARG A 139 -21.96 4.49 -8.43
CA ARG A 139 -20.56 4.06 -8.33
C ARG A 139 -19.87 4.67 -7.11
N ARG A 140 -19.95 5.99 -6.93
CA ARG A 140 -19.38 6.70 -5.78
C ARG A 140 -19.96 6.18 -4.46
N SER A 141 -21.28 5.95 -4.39
CA SER A 141 -21.92 5.40 -3.19
C SER A 141 -21.41 3.99 -2.85
N MET A 142 -21.21 3.14 -3.86
CA MET A 142 -20.64 1.80 -3.69
C MET A 142 -19.17 1.84 -3.27
N GLU A 143 -18.38 2.75 -3.85
CA GLU A 143 -16.98 2.97 -3.47
C GLU A 143 -16.86 3.43 -2.02
N ILE A 144 -17.62 4.43 -1.59
CA ILE A 144 -17.66 4.91 -0.20
C ILE A 144 -18.08 3.78 0.75
N ARG A 145 -19.12 3.01 0.40
CA ARG A 145 -19.56 1.87 1.24
C ARG A 145 -18.47 0.82 1.38
N LYS A 146 -17.75 0.53 0.30
CA LYS A 146 -16.63 -0.41 0.29
C LYS A 146 -15.48 0.11 1.17
N GLU A 147 -15.08 1.36 0.99
CA GLU A 147 -14.03 2.01 1.78
C GLU A 147 -14.38 2.05 3.27
N ASN A 148 -15.60 2.43 3.64
CA ASN A 148 -16.05 2.43 5.03
C ASN A 148 -16.00 1.03 5.65
N ARG A 149 -16.44 0.01 4.90
CA ARG A 149 -16.36 -1.39 5.35
C ARG A 149 -14.90 -1.82 5.54
N GLU A 150 -14.02 -1.47 4.60
CA GLU A 150 -12.60 -1.78 4.70
C GLU A 150 -11.94 -1.06 5.88
N GLN A 151 -12.25 0.21 6.12
CA GLN A 151 -11.76 0.97 7.27
C GLN A 151 -12.19 0.33 8.59
N GLN A 152 -13.46 -0.07 8.70
CA GLN A 152 -13.96 -0.76 9.88
C GLN A 152 -13.23 -2.09 10.12
N ILE A 153 -13.00 -2.88 9.07
CA ILE A 153 -12.25 -4.14 9.16
C ILE A 153 -10.81 -3.88 9.56
N ARG A 154 -10.14 -2.88 8.96
CA ARG A 154 -8.76 -2.53 9.31
C ARG A 154 -8.65 -2.10 10.78
N ALA A 155 -9.55 -1.24 11.25
CA ALA A 155 -9.59 -0.81 12.66
C ALA A 155 -9.85 -1.97 13.64
N LEU A 156 -10.62 -2.99 13.23
CA LEU A 156 -10.79 -4.21 14.02
C LEU A 156 -9.52 -5.06 14.03
N GLN A 157 -8.88 -5.24 12.88
CA GLN A 157 -7.63 -6.00 12.75
C GLN A 157 -6.49 -5.36 13.55
N GLU A 158 -6.40 -4.03 13.55
CA GLU A 158 -5.40 -3.29 14.32
C GLU A 158 -5.59 -3.48 15.82
N ARG A 159 -6.81 -3.28 16.34
CA ARG A 159 -7.12 -3.56 17.75
C ARG A 159 -6.83 -5.00 18.16
N LEU A 160 -7.10 -5.97 17.28
CA LEU A 160 -6.79 -7.37 17.54
C LEU A 160 -5.28 -7.65 17.54
N ARG A 161 -4.51 -7.00 16.65
CA ARG A 161 -3.04 -7.08 16.68
C ARG A 161 -2.47 -6.48 17.96
N GLU A 162 -2.91 -5.29 18.34
CA GLU A 162 -2.48 -4.63 19.59
C GLU A 162 -2.78 -5.51 20.81
N HIS A 163 -3.98 -6.10 20.87
CA HIS A 163 -4.35 -7.03 21.92
C HIS A 163 -3.43 -8.27 21.93
N SER A 164 -3.14 -8.85 20.77
CA SER A 164 -2.23 -10.01 20.66
C SER A 164 -0.81 -9.67 21.12
N LEU A 165 -0.29 -8.50 20.75
CA LEU A 165 1.02 -8.02 21.20
C LEU A 165 1.04 -7.87 22.71
N LYS A 166 0.01 -7.25 23.30
CA LYS A 166 -0.10 -7.07 24.74
C LYS A 166 -0.18 -8.40 25.50
N VAL A 167 -0.90 -9.39 24.96
CA VAL A 167 -0.92 -10.75 25.53
C VAL A 167 0.47 -11.36 25.51
N GLN A 168 1.20 -11.23 24.40
CA GLN A 168 2.56 -11.74 24.27
C GLN A 168 3.53 -11.03 25.23
N GLU A 169 3.43 -9.71 25.40
CA GLU A 169 4.22 -8.95 26.37
C GLU A 169 3.99 -9.46 27.80
N VAL A 170 2.74 -9.71 28.19
CA VAL A 170 2.41 -10.25 29.51
C VAL A 170 2.96 -11.67 29.69
N GLN A 171 2.91 -12.51 28.66
CA GLN A 171 3.49 -13.86 28.68
C GLN A 171 5.01 -13.80 28.88
N ASN A 172 5.71 -13.01 28.05
CA ASN A 172 7.15 -12.84 28.13
C ASN A 172 7.58 -12.30 29.51
N ALA A 173 6.87 -11.29 30.02
CA ALA A 173 7.14 -10.75 31.35
C ALA A 173 6.94 -11.81 32.45
N GLY A 174 5.92 -12.66 32.33
CA GLY A 174 5.71 -13.79 33.23
C GLY A 174 6.85 -14.81 33.17
N GLU A 175 7.30 -15.18 31.97
CA GLU A 175 8.43 -16.09 31.76
C GLU A 175 9.74 -15.52 32.30
N GLU A 176 10.00 -14.23 32.10
CA GLU A 176 11.18 -13.55 32.64
C GLU A 176 11.18 -13.55 34.17
N MET A 177 10.03 -13.28 34.80
CA MET A 177 9.88 -13.33 36.25
C MET A 177 10.15 -14.74 36.82
N VAL A 178 9.67 -15.78 36.14
CA VAL A 178 9.95 -17.18 36.52
C VAL A 178 11.44 -17.48 36.39
N ARG A 179 12.06 -17.14 35.24
CA ARG A 179 13.49 -17.34 35.01
C ARG A 179 14.35 -16.62 36.03
N GLU A 180 14.03 -15.37 36.37
CA GLU A 180 14.74 -14.64 37.41
C GLU A 180 14.63 -15.30 38.77
N PHE A 181 13.44 -15.80 39.12
CA PHE A 181 13.21 -16.49 40.37
C PHE A 181 13.99 -17.80 40.44
N GLU A 182 13.99 -18.58 39.36
CA GLU A 182 14.77 -19.81 39.22
C GLU A 182 16.27 -19.52 39.37
N ALA A 183 16.82 -18.54 38.64
CA ALA A 183 18.21 -18.14 38.73
C ALA A 183 18.61 -17.70 40.15
N LYS A 184 17.77 -16.91 40.84
CA LYS A 184 17.98 -16.52 42.24
C LYS A 184 17.94 -17.72 43.19
N SER A 185 17.11 -18.72 42.90
CA SER A 185 17.02 -19.95 43.69
C SER A 185 18.26 -20.84 43.48
N GLU A 186 18.69 -21.00 42.24
CA GLU A 186 19.91 -21.74 41.86
C GLU A 186 21.16 -21.11 42.45
N GLU A 187 21.30 -19.78 42.38
CA GLU A 187 22.41 -19.06 43.01
C GLU A 187 22.46 -19.29 44.52
N LYS A 188 21.30 -19.24 45.20
CA LYS A 188 21.22 -19.52 46.64
C LYS A 188 21.60 -20.96 46.95
N LEU A 189 21.19 -21.92 46.12
CA LEU A 189 21.54 -23.31 46.30
C LEU A 189 23.06 -23.51 46.08
N SER A 190 23.61 -22.95 45.01
CA SER A 190 25.03 -23.00 44.68
C SER A 190 25.90 -22.42 45.79
N LYS A 191 25.58 -21.22 46.29
CA LYS A 191 26.29 -20.60 47.43
C LYS A 191 26.26 -21.48 48.67
N LYS A 192 25.11 -22.09 48.98
CA LYS A 192 25.02 -23.03 50.12
C LYS A 192 25.95 -24.23 49.91
N MET A 193 25.95 -24.84 48.72
CA MET A 193 26.83 -25.96 48.41
C MET A 193 28.31 -25.58 48.53
N GLU A 194 28.71 -24.43 47.99
CA GLU A 194 30.07 -23.90 48.11
C GLU A 194 30.48 -23.72 49.58
N THR A 195 29.62 -23.12 50.41
CA THR A 195 29.92 -22.98 51.85
C THR A 195 30.04 -24.33 52.58
N TYR A 196 29.26 -25.34 52.21
CA TYR A 196 29.41 -26.68 52.78
C TYR A 196 30.74 -27.32 52.37
N GLU A 197 31.14 -27.15 51.11
CA GLU A 197 32.42 -27.65 50.60
C GLU A 197 33.60 -26.94 51.26
N GLU A 198 33.59 -25.62 51.35
CA GLU A 198 34.62 -24.83 52.03
C GLU A 198 34.75 -25.24 53.51
N ASN A 199 33.63 -25.39 54.22
CA ASN A 199 33.65 -25.82 55.61
C ASN A 199 34.26 -27.22 55.76
N ARG A 200 33.90 -28.16 54.89
CA ARG A 200 34.48 -29.51 54.87
C ARG A 200 35.98 -29.47 54.56
N GLN A 201 36.39 -28.68 53.57
CA GLN A 201 37.81 -28.51 53.22
C GLN A 201 38.60 -27.90 54.37
N ASN A 202 38.07 -26.88 55.04
CA ASN A 202 38.69 -26.23 56.18
C ASN A 202 38.84 -27.19 57.37
N GLN A 203 37.83 -28.02 57.66
CA GLN A 203 37.92 -29.06 58.67
C GLN A 203 39.02 -30.09 58.35
N LEU A 204 39.06 -30.59 57.11
CA LEU A 204 40.11 -31.52 56.66
C LEU A 204 41.50 -30.89 56.74
N LYS A 205 41.63 -29.65 56.26
CA LYS A 205 42.89 -28.89 56.30
C LYS A 205 43.37 -28.70 57.74
N GLY A 206 42.47 -28.36 58.66
CA GLY A 206 42.79 -28.21 60.08
C GLY A 206 43.25 -29.52 60.74
N MET A 207 42.70 -30.66 60.35
CA MET A 207 43.21 -31.96 60.82
C MET A 207 44.59 -32.26 60.24
N LEU A 208 44.81 -31.98 58.95
CA LEU A 208 46.10 -32.19 58.29
C LEU A 208 47.19 -31.28 58.87
N THR A 209 46.90 -30.02 59.20
CA THR A 209 47.89 -29.13 59.84
C THR A 209 48.31 -29.65 61.21
N LYS A 210 47.36 -30.06 62.05
CA LYS A 210 47.66 -30.67 63.35
C LYS A 210 48.51 -31.93 63.24
N LEU A 211 48.24 -32.78 62.25
CA LEU A 211 49.05 -33.97 61.99
C LEU A 211 50.47 -33.60 61.52
N LYS A 212 50.62 -32.58 60.68
CA LYS A 212 51.93 -32.08 60.24
C LYS A 212 52.72 -31.46 61.40
N GLU A 213 52.07 -30.66 62.25
CA GLU A 213 52.68 -30.10 63.46
C GLU A 213 53.14 -31.20 64.41
N HIS A 214 52.31 -32.22 64.64
CA HIS A 214 52.70 -33.37 65.46
C HIS A 214 53.87 -34.16 64.85
N ALA A 215 53.86 -34.37 63.53
CA ALA A 215 54.98 -35.02 62.84
C ALA A 215 56.27 -34.21 62.95
N ALA A 216 56.20 -32.88 62.79
CA ALA A 216 57.34 -31.99 62.95
C ALA A 216 57.87 -32.05 64.39
N HIS A 217 56.99 -32.01 65.39
CA HIS A 217 57.39 -32.13 66.79
C HIS A 217 58.07 -33.48 67.10
N ILE A 218 57.55 -34.59 66.56
CA ILE A 218 58.23 -35.89 66.68
C ILE A 218 59.65 -35.80 66.08
N SER A 219 59.78 -35.25 64.87
CA SER A 219 61.10 -35.08 64.23
C SER A 219 62.05 -34.22 65.06
N GLU A 220 61.57 -33.13 65.66
CA GLU A 220 62.35 -32.28 66.57
C GLU A 220 62.81 -33.05 67.82
N VAL A 221 61.93 -33.83 68.45
CA VAL A 221 62.27 -34.66 69.62
C VAL A 221 63.27 -35.76 69.26
N CYS A 222 63.11 -36.42 68.12
CA CYS A 222 64.06 -37.41 67.61
C CYS A 222 65.44 -36.78 67.38
N ALA A 223 65.50 -35.64 66.69
CA ALA A 223 66.76 -34.92 66.45
C ALA A 223 67.41 -34.45 67.76
N ALA A 224 66.63 -33.95 68.72
CA ALA A 224 67.14 -33.58 70.04
C ALA A 224 67.72 -34.79 70.81
N SER A 225 67.09 -35.97 70.69
CA SER A 225 67.60 -37.21 71.27
C SER A 225 68.90 -37.67 70.59
N GLU A 226 68.97 -37.60 69.27
CA GLU A 226 70.19 -37.93 68.50
C GLU A 226 71.36 -37.01 68.90
N ASN A 227 71.12 -35.70 68.97
CA ASN A 227 72.13 -34.73 69.42
C ASN A 227 72.61 -35.02 70.84
N ARG A 228 71.72 -35.44 71.75
CA ARG A 228 72.12 -35.84 73.12
C ARG A 228 72.99 -37.09 73.12
N SER A 229 72.72 -38.06 72.24
CA SER A 229 73.58 -39.23 72.05
C SER A 229 74.95 -38.81 71.53
N GLN A 230 75.00 -37.97 70.50
CA GLN A 230 76.25 -37.45 69.93
C GLN A 230 77.10 -36.74 70.99
N VAL A 231 76.51 -35.89 71.83
CA VAL A 231 77.25 -35.25 72.95
C VAL A 231 77.82 -36.28 73.93
N SER A 232 77.10 -37.38 74.19
CA SER A 232 77.60 -38.46 75.04
C SER A 232 78.74 -39.23 74.36
N ASP A 233 78.63 -39.47 73.05
CA ASP A 233 79.65 -40.14 72.25
C ASP A 233 80.92 -39.27 72.15
N GLU A 234 80.77 -37.96 71.93
CA GLU A 234 81.86 -36.98 71.96
C GLU A 234 82.57 -36.95 73.32
N LEU A 235 81.82 -36.98 74.43
CA LEU A 235 82.41 -37.01 75.78
C LEU A 235 83.17 -38.32 76.03
N ASN A 236 82.65 -39.45 75.56
CA ASN A 236 83.34 -40.73 75.62
C ASN A 236 84.63 -40.72 74.77
N GLU A 237 84.57 -40.16 73.57
CA GLU A 237 85.74 -40.01 72.69
C GLU A 237 86.80 -39.12 73.34
N GLN A 238 86.41 -37.99 73.93
CA GLN A 238 87.32 -37.12 74.70
C GLN A 238 87.96 -37.84 75.89
N LEU A 239 87.21 -38.73 76.57
CA LEU A 239 87.75 -39.56 77.67
C LEU A 239 88.80 -40.55 77.14
N VAL A 240 88.51 -41.25 76.04
CA VAL A 240 89.44 -42.18 75.39
C VAL A 240 90.71 -41.46 74.95
N GLN A 241 90.58 -40.32 74.28
CA GLN A 241 91.74 -39.52 73.86
C GLN A 241 92.61 -39.08 75.05
N LYS A 242 92.00 -38.69 76.18
CA LYS A 242 92.76 -38.39 77.41
C LYS A 242 93.50 -39.61 77.96
N MET A 243 92.89 -40.78 77.93
CA MET A 243 93.54 -42.03 78.35
C MET A 243 94.69 -42.41 77.41
N GLU A 244 94.49 -42.33 76.10
CA GLU A 244 95.52 -42.60 75.09
C GLU A 244 96.70 -41.64 75.21
N ASN A 245 96.45 -40.35 75.44
CA ASN A 245 97.51 -39.36 75.66
C ASN A 245 98.27 -39.66 76.96
N ALA A 246 97.57 -40.05 78.03
CA ALA A 246 98.22 -40.46 79.28
C ALA A 246 99.07 -41.72 79.11
N LEU A 247 98.61 -42.69 78.30
CA LEU A 247 99.35 -43.90 77.95
C LEU A 247 100.57 -43.56 77.09
N ARG A 248 100.43 -42.78 76.02
CA ARG A 248 101.54 -42.30 75.18
C ARG A 248 102.60 -41.58 75.99
N ASN A 249 102.21 -40.64 76.85
CA ASN A 249 103.15 -39.94 77.74
C ASN A 249 103.90 -40.91 78.68
N ARG A 250 103.22 -41.96 79.17
CA ARG A 250 103.85 -42.98 80.02
C ARG A 250 104.79 -43.88 79.22
N GLU A 251 104.40 -44.28 78.02
CA GLU A 251 105.24 -45.05 77.09
C GLU A 251 106.49 -44.27 76.70
N GLU A 252 106.36 -42.98 76.39
CA GLU A 252 107.47 -42.07 76.13
C GLU A 252 108.41 -41.98 77.34
N GLN A 253 107.87 -41.85 78.56
CA GLN A 253 108.69 -41.86 79.78
C GLN A 253 109.45 -43.18 79.98
N LEU A 254 108.79 -44.33 79.72
CA LEU A 254 109.42 -45.64 79.81
C LEU A 254 110.47 -45.85 78.71
N ALA A 255 110.18 -45.44 77.48
CA ALA A 255 111.11 -45.49 76.35
C ALA A 255 112.33 -44.61 76.61
N ALA A 256 112.14 -43.38 77.10
CA ALA A 256 113.24 -42.50 77.48
C ALA A 256 114.08 -43.06 78.65
N LEU A 257 113.47 -43.84 79.56
CA LEU A 257 114.20 -44.58 80.58
C LEU A 257 114.99 -45.75 79.98
N GLN A 258 114.39 -46.52 79.09
CA GLN A 258 115.05 -47.63 78.38
C GLN A 258 116.20 -47.14 77.50
N GLU A 259 116.03 -46.02 76.80
CA GLU A 259 117.07 -45.39 75.98
C GLU A 259 118.24 -44.92 76.86
N ARG A 260 117.98 -44.28 78.00
CA ARG A 260 119.04 -43.94 78.97
C ARG A 260 119.79 -45.17 79.48
N MET A 261 119.11 -46.29 79.67
CA MET A 261 119.74 -47.56 80.04
C MET A 261 120.57 -48.11 78.88
N ALA A 262 120.05 -48.12 77.66
CA ALA A 262 120.75 -48.56 76.46
C ALA A 262 121.97 -47.67 76.12
N GLU A 263 121.88 -46.36 76.32
CA GLU A 263 123.03 -45.45 76.19
C GLU A 263 124.12 -45.77 77.21
N ARG A 264 123.74 -46.06 78.47
CA ARG A 264 124.70 -46.51 79.49
C ARG A 264 125.35 -47.82 79.08
N ASP A 265 124.58 -48.79 78.61
CA ASP A 265 125.08 -50.08 78.12
C ASP A 265 125.97 -49.91 76.88
N ASN A 266 125.62 -49.01 75.96
CA ASN A 266 126.43 -48.69 74.78
C ASN A 266 127.74 -47.99 75.19
N ARG A 267 127.72 -47.05 76.14
CA ARG A 267 128.94 -46.45 76.71
C ARG A 267 129.82 -47.51 77.38
N ILE A 268 129.23 -48.48 78.06
CA ILE A 268 129.97 -49.63 78.64
C ILE A 268 130.61 -50.47 77.52
N LYS A 269 129.87 -50.81 76.46
CA LYS A 269 130.38 -51.55 75.30
C LYS A 269 131.46 -50.77 74.54
N GLU A 270 131.29 -49.46 74.36
CA GLU A 270 132.31 -48.61 73.73
C GLU A 270 133.57 -48.50 74.58
N ALA A 271 133.45 -48.44 75.91
CA ALA A 271 134.59 -48.50 76.82
C ALA A 271 135.32 -49.85 76.74
N GLN A 272 134.57 -50.96 76.62
CA GLN A 272 135.13 -52.30 76.39
C GLN A 272 135.83 -52.41 75.03
N LYS A 273 135.20 -51.91 73.95
CA LYS A 273 135.78 -51.91 72.61
C LYS A 273 137.01 -51.00 72.50
N LYS A 274 137.02 -49.85 73.20
CA LYS A 274 138.22 -48.99 73.32
C LYS A 274 139.34 -49.69 74.09
N ARG A 275 139.02 -50.51 75.11
CA ARG A 275 140.00 -51.39 75.78
C ARG A 275 140.58 -52.41 74.81
N GLU A 276 139.75 -53.11 74.04
CA GLU A 276 140.20 -54.11 73.05
C GLU A 276 141.01 -53.49 71.89
N ILE A 277 140.74 -52.24 71.51
CA ILE A 277 141.51 -51.50 70.50
C ILE A 277 142.79 -50.87 71.08
N SER A 278 142.87 -50.62 72.39
CA SER A 278 144.08 -50.13 73.07
C SER A 278 145.04 -51.23 73.55
N GLU A 279 144.60 -52.49 73.62
CA GLU A 279 145.43 -53.65 74.02
C GLU A 279 146.03 -54.42 72.82
N SER A 280 145.92 -53.89 71.60
CA SER A 280 146.47 -54.47 70.36
C SER A 280 147.57 -53.62 69.70
N GLY A 281 148.42 -52.96 70.50
CA GLY A 281 149.58 -52.22 69.99
C GLY A 281 150.56 -51.72 71.06
N ASP A 282 151.37 -52.62 71.60
CA ASP A 282 152.81 -52.49 71.92
C ASP A 282 153.20 -53.40 73.11
N GLY A 283 154.01 -54.42 72.82
CA GLY A 283 154.96 -54.99 73.79
C GLY A 283 156.37 -54.47 73.50
N PRO A 284 157.44 -54.94 74.17
CA PRO A 284 157.53 -55.88 75.29
C PRO A 284 158.46 -55.37 76.44
N ILE A 285 158.73 -56.19 77.48
CA ILE A 285 160.03 -56.43 78.18
C ILE A 285 159.84 -56.95 79.63
N ASN A 286 160.45 -58.12 79.92
CA ASN A 286 160.94 -58.71 81.21
C ASN A 286 159.96 -58.90 82.39
N ALA A 287 160.00 -59.96 83.22
CA ALA A 287 160.90 -61.10 83.42
C ALA A 287 160.18 -62.22 84.21
N LEU A 288 160.71 -63.44 84.06
CA LEU A 288 160.46 -64.72 84.77
C LEU A 288 159.17 -65.50 84.45
#